data_AF-A0A1H3S4K6-F1
#
_entry.id   AF-A0A1H3S4K6-F1
#
_cell.length_a   1.000
_cell.length_b   1.000
_cell.length_c   1.000
_cell.angle_alpha   90.00
_cell.angle_beta   90.00
_cell.angle_gamma   90.00
#
_symmetry.space_group_name_H-M   'P 1'
#
loop_
_entity.id
_entity.type
_entity.pdbx_description
1 polymer ?
#
loop_
_entity_poly.entity_id
_entity_poly.type
_entity_poly.pdbx_seq_one_letter_code
_entity_poly.pdbx_strand_id
1 'polypeptide(L)'
;MTGSRIALDPDEEAIARARIRARALAARLAVSLVDRELYTEIRLFLDEVGFPACDAMEAFASRTEVQLRRRLHLVLGLGASIEDET
;
A
#
# COMPACT_ATOMS: atom_id res chain seq x y z
N MET A 1 -3.53 7.39 -26.00
CA MET A 1 -2.49 6.67 -25.22
C MET A 1 -3.05 6.33 -23.85
N THR A 2 -3.77 5.23 -23.74
CA THR A 2 -4.17 4.64 -22.46
C THR A 2 -2.97 3.87 -21.93
N GLY A 3 -2.21 4.48 -21.00
CA GLY A 3 -1.15 3.75 -20.30
C GLY A 3 -1.76 2.50 -19.66
N SER A 4 -1.18 1.34 -19.93
CA SER A 4 -1.61 0.06 -19.36
C SER A 4 -1.67 0.23 -17.84
N ARG A 5 -2.86 0.07 -17.23
CA ARG A 5 -3.01 0.05 -15.78
C ARG A 5 -2.36 -1.23 -15.28
N ILE A 6 -1.09 -1.16 -14.91
CA ILE A 6 -0.41 -2.26 -14.24
C ILE A 6 -1.14 -2.52 -12.91
N ALA A 7 -1.53 -3.78 -12.70
CA ALA A 7 -2.13 -4.19 -11.44
C ALA A 7 -1.14 -3.93 -10.30
N LEU A 8 -1.66 -3.40 -9.19
CA LEU A 8 -0.88 -3.28 -7.97
C LEU A 8 -0.53 -4.68 -7.48
N ASP A 9 0.70 -4.80 -6.98
CA ASP A 9 1.05 -5.97 -6.20
C ASP A 9 0.20 -6.00 -4.92
N PRO A 10 -0.15 -7.17 -4.36
CA PRO A 10 -1.01 -7.26 -3.18
C PRO A 10 -0.52 -6.42 -1.99
N ASP A 11 0.80 -6.35 -1.76
CA ASP A 11 1.37 -5.56 -0.67
C ASP A 11 1.19 -4.05 -0.95
N GLU A 12 1.42 -3.63 -2.19
CA GLU A 12 1.23 -2.24 -2.61
C GLU A 12 -0.23 -1.81 -2.53
N GLU A 13 -1.16 -2.70 -2.89
CA GLU A 13 -2.60 -2.46 -2.78
C GLU A 13 -3.02 -2.32 -1.31
N ALA A 14 -2.53 -3.21 -0.43
CA ALA A 14 -2.80 -3.15 1.00
C ALA A 14 -2.33 -1.82 1.60
N ILE A 15 -1.10 -1.40 1.29
CA ILE A 15 -0.53 -0.13 1.73
C ILE A 15 -1.34 1.06 1.19
N ALA A 16 -1.69 1.06 -0.09
CA ALA A 16 -2.46 2.14 -0.71
C ALA A 16 -3.85 2.28 -0.07
N ARG A 17 -4.54 1.16 0.15
CA ARG A 17 -5.86 1.11 0.79
C ARG A 17 -5.80 1.61 2.23
N ALA A 18 -4.81 1.16 3.00
CA ALA A 18 -4.61 1.62 4.37
C ALA A 18 -4.36 3.13 4.43
N ARG A 19 -3.52 3.66 3.54
CA ARG A 19 -3.22 5.09 3.46
C ARG A 19 -4.44 5.95 3.15
N ILE A 20 -5.31 5.51 2.23
CA ILE A 20 -6.56 6.22 1.91
C ILE A 20 -7.48 6.26 3.13
N ARG A 21 -7.68 5.12 3.79
CA ARG A 21 -8.60 5.00 4.93
C ARG A 21 -8.08 5.76 6.16
N ALA A 22 -6.77 5.70 6.44
CA ALA A 22 -6.13 6.47 7.51
C ALA A 22 -6.38 7.97 7.36
N ARG A 23 -6.26 8.51 6.13
CA ARG A 23 -6.53 9.94 5.86
C ARG A 23 -7.98 10.33 6.14
N ALA A 24 -8.93 9.49 5.75
CA ALA A 24 -10.34 9.74 6.01
C ALA A 24 -10.65 9.79 7.53
N LEU A 25 -10.08 8.86 8.29
CA LEU A 25 -10.22 8.81 9.74
C LEU A 25 -9.53 10.01 10.42
N ALA A 26 -8.32 10.37 9.99
CA ALA A 26 -7.59 11.52 10.53
C ALA A 26 -8.34 12.85 10.28
N ALA A 27 -8.94 13.02 9.09
CA ALA A 27 -9.74 14.19 8.78
C ALA A 27 -10.98 14.32 9.70
N ARG A 28 -11.62 13.20 10.05
CA ARG A 28 -12.74 13.18 11.01
C ARG A 28 -12.28 13.48 12.43
N LEU A 29 -11.15 12.91 12.85
CA LEU A 29 -10.58 13.13 14.19
C LEU A 29 -10.23 14.61 14.43
N ALA A 30 -9.77 15.31 13.39
CA ALA A 30 -9.46 16.73 13.46
C ALA A 30 -10.67 17.63 13.75
N VAL A 31 -11.90 17.14 13.50
CA VAL A 31 -13.15 17.91 13.66
C VAL A 31 -13.92 17.48 14.92
N SER A 32 -13.78 16.24 15.38
CA SER A 32 -14.48 15.72 16.56
C SER A 32 -13.57 14.83 17.40
N LEU A 33 -13.11 15.38 18.54
CA LEU A 33 -12.21 14.68 19.47
C LEU A 33 -12.93 13.74 20.44
N VAL A 34 -14.25 13.85 20.57
CA VAL A 34 -15.05 13.08 21.54
C VAL A 34 -16.18 12.33 20.82
N ASP A 35 -15.80 11.56 19.79
CA ASP A 35 -16.71 10.71 19.04
C ASP A 35 -16.38 9.23 19.28
N ARG A 36 -17.22 8.57 20.09
CA ARG A 36 -17.04 7.15 20.46
C ARG A 36 -17.15 6.20 19.27
N GLU A 37 -17.97 6.54 18.28
CA GLU A 37 -18.14 5.73 17.07
C GLU A 37 -16.86 5.82 16.23
N LEU A 38 -16.33 7.04 16.05
CA LEU A 38 -15.05 7.26 15.38
C LEU A 38 -13.90 6.50 16.05
N TYR A 39 -13.80 6.51 17.38
CA TYR A 39 -12.77 5.73 18.09
C TYR A 39 -12.92 4.21 17.86
N THR A 40 -14.16 3.73 17.76
CA THR A 40 -14.42 2.31 17.45
C THR A 40 -13.99 1.97 16.02
N GLU A 41 -14.32 2.84 15.06
CA GLU A 41 -13.89 2.70 13.67
C GLU A 41 -12.36 2.76 13.53
N ILE A 42 -11.68 3.65 14.27
CA ILE A 42 -10.22 3.74 14.29
C ILE A 42 -9.62 2.44 14.82
N ARG A 43 -10.17 1.88 15.91
CA ARG A 43 -9.69 0.61 16.46
C ARG A 43 -9.82 -0.52 15.44
N LEU A 44 -11.00 -0.68 14.85
CA LEU A 44 -11.23 -1.70 13.81
C LEU A 44 -10.33 -1.49 12.60
N PHE A 45 -10.12 -0.23 12.19
CA PHE A 45 -9.19 0.08 11.11
C PHE A 45 -7.76 -0.37 11.44
N LEU A 46 -7.26 -0.08 12.64
CA LEU A 46 -5.91 -0.48 13.04
C LEU A 46 -5.77 -2.01 13.02
N ASP A 47 -6.72 -2.72 13.61
CA ASP A 47 -6.71 -4.18 13.73
C ASP A 47 -6.81 -4.87 12.35
N GLU A 48 -7.68 -4.40 11.45
CA GLU A 48 -8.02 -5.10 10.21
C GLU A 48 -7.23 -4.61 8.99
N VAL A 49 -6.69 -3.38 9.02
CA VAL A 49 -6.11 -2.74 7.84
C VAL A 49 -4.77 -2.07 8.16
N GLY A 50 -4.67 -1.35 9.27
CA GLY A 50 -3.49 -0.58 9.65
C GLY A 50 -2.28 -1.46 9.89
N PHE A 51 -2.35 -2.38 10.87
CA PHE A 51 -1.24 -3.27 11.19
C PHE A 51 -0.89 -4.22 10.03
N PRO A 52 -1.86 -4.86 9.34
CA PRO A 52 -1.54 -5.67 8.16
C PRO A 52 -0.82 -4.88 7.05
N ALA A 53 -1.12 -3.60 6.87
CA ALA A 53 -0.42 -2.77 5.90
C ALA A 53 1.00 -2.38 6.37
N CYS A 54 1.24 -2.28 7.68
CA CYS A 54 2.60 -2.16 8.22
C CYS A 54 3.41 -3.42 7.92
N ASP A 55 2.83 -4.60 8.14
CA ASP A 55 3.48 -5.89 7.81
C ASP A 55 3.80 -5.98 6.30
N ALA A 56 2.85 -5.58 5.45
CA ALA A 56 3.05 -5.51 4.00
C ALA A 56 4.17 -4.52 3.60
N MET A 57 4.30 -3.40 4.32
CA MET A 57 5.36 -2.42 4.10
C MET A 57 6.73 -2.96 4.50
N GLU A 58 6.82 -3.70 5.61
CA GLU A 58 8.03 -4.40 6.01
C GLU A 58 8.41 -5.50 5.02
N ALA A 59 7.44 -6.29 4.55
CA ALA A 59 7.66 -7.28 3.50
C ALA A 59 8.17 -6.64 2.21
N PHE A 60 7.57 -5.52 1.79
CA PHE A 60 8.03 -4.75 0.63
C PHE A 60 9.46 -4.23 0.81
N ALA A 61 9.78 -3.70 2.00
CA ALA A 61 11.12 -3.20 2.33
C ALA A 61 12.17 -4.32 2.39
N SER A 62 11.76 -5.56 2.69
CA SER A 62 12.65 -6.73 2.70
C SER A 62 12.97 -7.30 1.32
N ARG A 63 12.34 -6.78 0.24
CA ARG A 63 12.57 -7.26 -1.12
C ARG A 63 14.00 -6.99 -1.56
N THR A 64 14.57 -7.96 -2.27
CA THR A 64 15.89 -7.84 -2.89
C THR A 64 15.90 -6.78 -3.98
N GLU A 65 17.07 -6.23 -4.27
CA GLU A 65 17.26 -5.25 -5.34
C GLU A 65 16.74 -5.75 -6.70
N VAL A 66 16.96 -7.03 -7.02
CA VAL A 66 16.47 -7.68 -8.25
C VAL A 66 14.94 -7.65 -8.31
N GLN A 67 14.26 -7.96 -7.21
CA GLN A 67 12.80 -7.92 -7.13
C GLN A 67 12.27 -6.49 -7.27
N LEU A 68 12.92 -5.50 -6.65
CA LEU A 68 12.54 -4.10 -6.76
C LEU A 68 12.74 -3.54 -8.18
N ARG A 69 13.87 -3.85 -8.84
CA ARG A 69 14.10 -3.46 -10.25
C ARG A 69 13.07 -4.08 -11.19
N ARG A 70 12.77 -5.39 -11.02
CA ARG A 70 11.70 -6.07 -11.77
C ARG A 70 10.36 -5.37 -11.58
N ARG A 71 10.00 -5.02 -10.34
CA ARG A 71 8.75 -4.30 -10.06
C ARG A 71 8.73 -2.91 -10.71
N LEU A 72 9.82 -2.16 -10.63
CA LEU A 72 9.93 -0.84 -11.25
C LEU A 72 9.78 -0.90 -12.78
N HIS A 73 10.42 -1.87 -13.44
CA HIS A 73 10.28 -2.07 -14.89
C HIS A 73 8.82 -2.36 -15.28
N LEU A 74 8.16 -3.25 -14.53
CA LEU A 74 6.74 -3.53 -14.72
C LEU A 74 5.90 -2.26 -14.57
N VAL A 75 6.11 -1.47 -13.51
CA VAL A 75 5.39 -0.21 -13.25
C VAL A 75 5.61 0.84 -14.35
N LEU A 76 6.82 0.93 -14.88
CA LEU A 76 7.17 1.89 -15.94
C LEU A 76 6.72 1.42 -17.34
N GLY A 77 6.16 0.22 -17.46
CA GLY A 77 5.81 -0.37 -18.76
C GLY A 77 7.03 -0.64 -19.64
N LEU A 78 8.22 -0.70 -19.04
CA LEU A 78 9.45 -1.13 -19.70
C LEU A 78 9.36 -2.66 -19.74
N GLY A 79 8.91 -3.21 -20.87
CA GLY A 79 8.70 -4.65 -21.06
C GLY A 79 9.86 -5.46 -20.50
N ALA A 80 9.54 -6.60 -19.88
CA ALA A 80 10.47 -7.47 -19.18
C ALA A 80 11.61 -7.98 -20.09
N SER A 81 12.61 -7.15 -20.33
CA SER A 81 13.96 -7.53 -20.74
C SER A 81 14.83 -7.36 -19.50
N ILE A 82 14.67 -8.29 -18.57
CA ILE A 82 15.77 -8.73 -17.73
C ILE A 82 15.98 -10.17 -18.20
N GLU A 83 16.47 -10.31 -19.43
CA GLU A 83 17.09 -11.56 -19.86
C GLU A 83 18.35 -11.72 -19.01
N ASP A 84 18.33 -12.78 -18.19
CA ASP A 84 19.45 -13.58 -17.69
C ASP A 84 20.83 -12.90 -17.64
N GLU A 85 21.20 -12.38 -16.47
CA GLU A 85 22.58 -12.48 -16.01
C GLU A 85 22.66 -13.73 -15.12
N THR A 86 23.06 -14.84 -15.74
CA THR A 86 23.64 -16.03 -15.11
C THR A 86 24.87 -15.69 -14.29
#